data_AF-A0A841PWW3-F1
#
_entry.id   AF-A0A841PWW3-F1
#
_cell.length_a   1.000
_cell.length_b   1.000
_cell.length_c   1.000
_cell.angle_alpha   90.00
_cell.angle_beta   90.00
_cell.angle_gamma   90.00
#
_symmetry.space_group_name_H-M   'P 1'
#
loop_
_entity.id
_entity.type
_entity.pdbx_description
1 polymer ?
#
loop_
_entity_poly.entity_id
_entity_poly.type
_entity_poly.pdbx_seq_one_letter_code
_entity_poly.pdbx_strand_id
1 'polypeptide(L)' 'MQKMLERLFTISLVLSLTLAFLMILLQMIGLVIGDGQLMVQASEWLTQPTIILAAVFSGIAFILGYFPKYRESKG' A
#
# COMPACT_ATOMS: atom_id res chain seq x y z
N MET A 1 -11.32 -12.04 -17.15
CA MET A 1 -10.14 -11.16 -16.92
C MET A 1 -10.43 -10.04 -15.91
N GLN A 2 -11.54 -9.29 -16.02
CA GLN A 2 -11.85 -8.18 -15.11
C GLN A 2 -11.93 -8.55 -13.61
N LYS A 3 -12.68 -9.60 -13.24
CA LYS A 3 -12.78 -10.10 -11.85
C LYS A 3 -11.44 -10.59 -11.26
N MET A 4 -10.52 -11.03 -12.12
CA MET A 4 -9.21 -11.51 -11.69
C MET A 4 -8.27 -10.33 -11.42
N LEU A 5 -8.33 -9.30 -12.28
CA LEU A 5 -7.63 -8.02 -12.09
C LEU A 5 -8.15 -7.28 -10.84
N GLU A 6 -9.46 -7.29 -10.62
CA GLU A 6 -10.11 -6.69 -9.46
C GLU A 6 -9.68 -7.37 -8.15
N ARG A 7 -9.63 -8.71 -8.11
CA ARG A 7 -9.06 -9.43 -6.97
C ARG A 7 -7.59 -9.12 -6.75
N LEU A 8 -6.78 -9.11 -7.81
CA LEU A 8 -5.36 -8.81 -7.72
C LEU A 8 -5.14 -7.37 -7.20
N PHE A 9 -5.99 -6.44 -7.64
CA PHE A 9 -6.01 -5.07 -7.17
C PHE A 9 -6.37 -4.97 -5.69
N THR A 10 -7.46 -5.61 -5.25
CA THR A 10 -7.83 -5.63 -3.82
C THR A 10 -6.75 -6.28 -2.96
N ILE A 11 -6.14 -7.37 -3.40
CA ILE A 11 -5.03 -8.01 -2.68
C ILE A 11 -3.83 -7.07 -2.58
N SER A 12 -3.45 -6.41 -3.68
CA SER A 12 -2.37 -5.43 -3.71
C SER A 12 -2.65 -4.22 -2.82
N LEU A 13 -3.90 -3.74 -2.81
CA LEU A 13 -4.39 -2.67 -1.94
C LEU A 13 -4.21 -3.03 -0.48
N VAL A 14 -4.74 -4.19 -0.09
CA VAL A 14 -4.71 -4.68 1.29
C VAL A 14 -3.26 -4.91 1.73
N LEU A 15 -2.41 -5.50 0.87
CA LEU A 15 -0.98 -5.67 1.17
C LEU A 15 -0.28 -4.33 1.37
N SER A 16 -0.52 -3.35 0.49
CA SER A 16 0.10 -2.02 0.57
C SER A 16 -0.32 -1.28 1.84
N LEU A 17 -1.61 -1.29 2.18
CA LEU A 17 -2.11 -0.72 3.43
C LEU A 17 -1.54 -1.42 4.66
N THR A 18 -1.46 -2.76 4.63
CA THR A 18 -0.93 -3.54 5.74
C THR A 18 0.56 -3.24 5.97
N LEU A 19 1.35 -3.16 4.89
CA LEU A 19 2.77 -2.78 4.99
C LEU A 19 2.94 -1.37 5.54
N ALA A 20 2.18 -0.40 5.03
CA ALA A 20 2.24 0.98 5.50
C ALA A 20 1.85 1.08 6.99
N PHE A 21 0.80 0.37 7.40
CA PHE A 21 0.38 0.31 8.79
C PHE A 21 1.44 -0.32 9.69
N LEU A 22 2.05 -1.43 9.27
CA LEU A 22 3.11 -2.09 10.02
C LEU A 22 4.34 -1.19 10.18
N MET A 23 4.69 -0.41 9.14
CA MET A 23 5.77 0.56 9.20
C MET A 23 5.51 1.63 10.28
N ILE A 24 4.30 2.16 10.34
CA ILE A 24 3.90 3.15 11.35
C ILE A 24 3.94 2.54 12.76
N LEU A 25 3.54 1.27 12.91
CA LEU A 25 3.65 0.57 14.20
C LEU A 25 5.11 0.43 14.66
N LEU A 26 6.02 0.03 13.77
CA LEU A 26 7.45 -0.07 14.10
C LEU A 26 8.05 1.30 14.45
N GLN A 27 7.67 2.35 13.71
CA GLN A 27 8.09 3.72 14.03
C GLN A 27 7.58 4.17 15.41
N MET A 28 6.31 3.86 15.75
CA MET A 28 5.77 4.15 17.08
C MET A 28 6.49 3.39 18.18
N ILE A 29 6.79 2.10 17.97
CA ILE A 29 7.54 1.29 18.94
C ILE A 29 8.95 1.87 19.15
N GLY A 30 9.66 2.21 18.07
CA GLY A 30 10.97 2.86 18.15
C GLY A 30 10.92 4.18 18.92
N LEU A 31 9.86 4.97 18.70
CA LEU A 31 9.65 6.23 19.39
C LEU A 31 9.36 6.04 20.90
N VAL A 32 8.53 5.06 21.27
CA VAL A 32 8.23 4.74 22.68
C VAL A 32 9.46 4.23 23.43
N ILE A 33 10.31 3.44 22.76
CA ILE A 33 11.57 2.93 23.33
C ILE A 33 12.64 4.03 23.42
N GLY A 34 12.46 5.15 22.72
CA GLY A 34 13.46 6.22 22.61
C GLY A 34 14.64 5.85 21.71
N ASP A 35 14.52 4.78 20.93
CA ASP A 35 15.54 4.31 20.00
C ASP A 35 15.29 4.92 18.62
N GLY A 36 15.84 6.13 18.44
CA GLY A 36 15.76 6.86 17.18
C GLY A 36 16.44 6.13 16.02
N GLN A 37 17.41 5.24 16.30
CA GLN A 37 18.05 4.42 15.27
C GLN A 37 17.12 3.37 14.69
N LEU A 38 16.36 2.67 15.53
CA LEU A 38 15.33 1.72 15.08
C LEU A 38 14.24 2.42 14.27
N MET A 39 13.86 3.63 14.66
CA MET A 39 12.88 4.43 13.91
C MET A 39 13.42 4.82 12.52
N VAL A 40 14.67 5.28 12.42
CA VAL A 40 15.30 5.67 11.15
C VAL A 40 15.55 4.46 10.25
N GLN A 41 16.07 3.36 10.78
CA GLN A 41 16.33 2.14 10.00
C GLN A 41 15.03 1.50 9.50
N ALA A 42 13.99 1.44 10.34
CA ALA A 42 12.67 0.96 9.90
C ALA A 42 12.11 1.84 8.79
N SER A 43 12.23 3.17 8.91
CA SER A 43 11.84 4.09 7.85
C SER A 43 12.64 3.87 6.57
N GLU A 44 13.96 3.81 6.61
CA GLU A 44 14.78 3.65 5.40
C GLU A 44 14.46 2.34 4.68
N TRP A 45 14.31 1.24 5.41
CA TRP A 45 14.08 -0.07 4.82
C TRP A 45 12.66 -0.25 4.29
N LEU A 46 11.65 0.32 4.95
CA LEU A 46 10.26 0.08 4.61
C LEU A 46 9.66 1.19 3.72
N THR A 47 10.16 2.43 3.78
CA THR A 47 9.59 3.57 3.03
C THR A 47 9.72 3.36 1.53
N GLN A 48 10.92 3.06 1.05
CA GLN A 48 11.18 2.93 -0.38
C GLN A 48 10.37 1.79 -1.05
N PRO A 49 10.33 0.54 -0.51
CA PRO A 49 9.50 -0.51 -1.10
C PRO A 49 8.00 -0.22 -0.97
N THR A 50 7.56 0.43 0.11
CA THR A 50 6.14 0.79 0.30
C THR A 50 5.68 1.85 -0.69
N ILE A 51 6.51 2.87 -0.96
CA ILE A 51 6.21 3.88 -1.98
C ILE A 51 6.15 3.26 -3.37
N ILE A 52 7.09 2.36 -3.72
CA ILE A 52 7.07 1.66 -5.01
C ILE A 52 5.79 0.83 -5.14
N LEU A 53 5.43 0.07 -4.11
CA LEU A 53 4.18 -0.70 -4.10
C LEU A 53 2.95 0.20 -4.23
N ALA A 54 2.91 1.32 -3.50
CA ALA A 54 1.80 2.27 -3.54
C ALA A 54 1.68 2.95 -4.91
N ALA A 55 2.79 3.28 -5.57
CA ALA A 55 2.80 3.85 -6.91
C ALA A 55 2.31 2.85 -7.96
N VAL A 56 2.78 1.60 -7.91
CA VAL A 56 2.32 0.51 -8.78
C VAL A 56 0.83 0.24 -8.56
N PHE A 57 0.41 0.18 -7.28
CA PHE A 57 -0.98 0.04 -6.90
C PHE A 57 -1.85 1.18 -7.45
N SER A 58 -1.46 2.43 -7.28
CA SER A 58 -2.17 3.60 -7.84
C SER A 58 -2.23 3.56 -9.36
N GLY A 59 -1.17 3.13 -10.05
CA GLY A 59 -1.18 2.94 -11.50
C GLY A 59 -2.21 1.91 -11.94
N ILE A 60 -2.27 0.76 -11.26
CA ILE A 60 -3.27 -0.29 -11.53
C ILE A 60 -4.68 0.20 -11.17
N ALA A 61 -4.85 0.94 -10.07
CA ALA A 61 -6.11 1.55 -9.66
C ALA A 61 -6.66 2.48 -10.74
N PHE A 62 -5.78 3.33 -11.27
CA PHE A 62 -6.10 4.31 -12.28
C PHE A 62 -6.53 3.64 -13.58
N ILE A 63 -5.79 2.62 -14.02
CA ILE A 63 -6.12 1.84 -15.22
C ILE A 63 -7.48 1.12 -15.05
N LEU A 64 -7.74 0.53 -13.89
CA LEU A 64 -9.03 -0.11 -13.59
C LEU A 64 -10.19 0.89 -13.55
N GLY A 65 -9.97 2.08 -12.97
CA GLY A 65 -10.95 3.17 -12.93
C GLY A 65 -11.26 3.74 -14.33
N TYR A 66 -10.33 3.64 -15.28
CA TYR A 66 -10.52 4.06 -16.66
C TYR A 66 -11.40 3.09 -17.47
N PHE A 67 -11.53 1.82 -17.07
CA PHE A 67 -12.41 0.87 -17.75
C PHE A 67 -13.89 1.13 -17.39
N PRO A 68 -14.75 1.50 -18.36
CA PRO A 68 -16.12 1.93 -18.11
C PRO A 68 -17.03 0.87 -17.47
N LYS A 69 -16.72 -0.43 -17.61
CA LYS A 69 -17.47 -1.51 -16.96
C LYS A 69 -17.45 -1.48 -15.43
N TYR A 70 -16.54 -0.75 -14.81
CA TYR A 70 -16.51 -0.57 -13.34
C TYR A 70 -17.38 0.60 -12.87
N ARG A 71 -17.69 1.54 -13.77
CA ARG A 71 -18.50 2.73 -13.47
C ARG A 71 -19.99 2.43 -13.41
N GLU A 72 -20.48 1.44 -14.14
CA GLU A 72 -21.91 1.11 -14.23
C GLU A 72 -22.41 0.07 -13.21
N SER A 73 -21.54 -0.72 -12.56
CA SER A 73 -21.98 -1.75 -11.60
C SER A 73 -22.15 -1.24 -10.15
N LYS A 74 -21.87 0.04 -9.90
CA LYS A 74 -22.07 0.70 -8.59
C LYS A 74 -22.79 2.06 -8.71
N GLY A 75 -23.44 2.32 -9.84
CA GLY A 75 -24.37 3.44 -10.02
C GLY A 75 -25.76 3.09 -9.53
#